data_AF-A0A0C3CEI2-F1
#
_entry.id   AF-A0A0C3CEI2-F1
#
_cell.length_a   1.000
_cell.length_b   1.000
_cell.length_c   1.000
_cell.angle_alpha   90.00
_cell.angle_beta   90.00
_cell.angle_gamma   90.00
#
_symmetry.space_group_name_H-M   'P 1'
#
loop_
_entity.id
_entity.type
_entity.pdbx_description
1 polymer ?
#
loop_
_entity_poly.entity_id
_entity_poly.type
_entity_poly.pdbx_seq_one_letter_code
_entity_poly.pdbx_strand_id
1 'polypeptide(L)'
;MSCTSALQVVLAISLLVWSSRANTVDTCAYLDNFDLSAALNSELSITSIPDLDGKLNRCLCVSGISDFINQNTLATQAVSTTSMSRVVEAIAEMIESTSSHESCTYPDNSQASCTQNNVCGYTVYISPTTFCYFC
;
A
#
# COMPACT_ATOMS: atom_id res chain seq x y z
N MET A 1 -16.70 19.75 0.11
CA MET A 1 -16.39 19.50 -1.30
C MET A 1 -15.50 20.63 -1.77
N SER A 2 -14.21 20.38 -1.94
CA SER A 2 -13.24 21.43 -2.27
C SER A 2 -12.34 20.94 -3.39
N CYS A 3 -12.60 21.40 -4.62
CA CYS A 3 -11.70 21.20 -5.75
C CYS A 3 -10.62 22.27 -5.67
N THR A 4 -9.39 21.91 -5.31
CA THR A 4 -8.26 22.84 -5.29
C THR A 4 -7.53 22.76 -6.63
N SER A 5 -7.61 23.82 -7.41
CA SER A 5 -6.73 24.04 -8.57
C SER A 5 -5.35 24.45 -8.05
N ALA A 6 -4.43 23.48 -7.93
CA ALA A 6 -3.06 23.75 -7.50
C ALA A 6 -2.24 24.33 -8.67
N LEU A 7 -2.06 25.65 -8.64
CA LEU A 7 -1.09 26.35 -9.49
C LEU A 7 0.33 26.06 -8.96
N GLN A 8 1.05 25.17 -9.65
CA GLN A 8 2.50 25.01 -9.78
C GLN A 8 3.42 25.05 -8.54
N VAL A 9 4.15 23.95 -8.28
CA VAL A 9 5.62 23.95 -8.32
C VAL A 9 6.11 22.64 -8.95
N VAL A 10 6.72 22.78 -10.13
CA VAL A 10 7.50 21.74 -10.81
C VAL A 10 8.78 21.51 -10.01
N LEU A 11 9.01 20.29 -9.48
CA LEU A 11 10.32 19.63 -9.27
C LEU A 11 10.19 18.49 -8.24
N ALA A 12 9.82 17.30 -8.72
CA ALA A 12 10.35 16.04 -8.19
C ALA A 12 10.12 14.96 -9.25
N ILE A 13 11.22 14.56 -9.88
CA ILE A 13 11.30 13.35 -10.68
C ILE A 13 11.03 12.20 -9.70
N SER A 14 9.84 11.64 -9.74
CA SER A 14 9.55 10.35 -9.14
C SER A 14 8.70 9.62 -10.15
N LEU A 15 9.35 8.66 -10.82
CA LEU A 15 8.75 7.68 -11.72
C LEU A 15 7.78 6.78 -10.92
N LEU A 16 6.67 7.35 -10.45
CA LEU A 16 5.49 6.55 -10.15
C LEU A 16 4.92 6.19 -11.51
N VAL A 17 5.27 4.99 -12.01
CA VAL A 17 4.70 4.42 -13.23
C VAL A 17 3.18 4.41 -13.04
N TRP A 18 2.51 5.34 -13.74
CA TRP A 18 1.09 5.61 -13.62
C TRP A 18 0.28 4.45 -14.20
N SER A 19 -0.18 3.56 -13.33
CA SER A 19 -1.20 2.57 -13.69
C SER A 19 -2.57 3.19 -13.47
N SER A 20 -3.16 3.79 -14.51
CA SER A 20 -4.56 4.17 -14.53
C SER A 20 -5.41 2.92 -14.29
N ARG A 21 -5.95 2.77 -13.07
CA ARG A 21 -6.79 1.63 -12.70
C ARG A 21 -8.19 1.79 -13.28
N ALA A 22 -8.62 0.81 -14.06
CA ALA A 22 -10.02 0.60 -14.41
C ALA A 22 -10.69 -0.11 -13.22
N ASN A 23 -11.83 0.41 -12.73
CA ASN A 23 -12.61 -0.02 -11.57
C ASN A 23 -12.00 -1.21 -10.79
N THR A 24 -11.08 -0.91 -9.87
CA THR A 24 -10.45 -1.95 -9.05
C THR A 24 -11.08 -1.98 -7.68
N VAL A 25 -11.63 -3.14 -7.33
CA VAL A 25 -11.81 -3.52 -5.93
C VAL A 25 -10.42 -3.89 -5.38
N ASP A 26 -10.08 -3.38 -4.21
CA ASP A 26 -8.82 -3.65 -3.54
C ASP A 26 -9.04 -3.73 -2.03
N THR A 27 -8.28 -4.55 -1.33
CA THR A 27 -8.33 -4.59 0.13
C THR A 27 -7.14 -3.83 0.67
N CYS A 28 -7.39 -2.79 1.45
CA CYS A 28 -6.37 -1.91 2.00
C CYS A 28 -6.47 -1.90 3.52
N ALA A 29 -5.34 -1.68 4.20
CA ALA A 29 -5.30 -1.44 5.63
C ALA A 29 -4.23 -0.41 5.98
N TYR A 30 -4.45 0.34 7.06
CA TYR A 30 -3.39 1.10 7.70
C TYR A 30 -2.71 0.25 8.77
N LEU A 31 -1.44 -0.06 8.53
CA LEU A 31 -0.59 -0.78 9.47
C LEU A 31 -0.01 0.25 10.46
N ASP A 32 -0.58 0.31 11.66
CA ASP A 32 -0.13 1.17 12.75
C ASP A 32 0.86 0.42 13.65
N ASN A 33 2.08 0.94 13.77
CA ASN A 33 3.12 0.40 14.62
C ASN A 33 3.40 -1.10 14.38
N PHE A 34 3.29 -1.54 13.13
CA PHE A 34 3.25 -2.95 12.75
C PHE A 34 4.64 -3.55 12.61
N ASP A 35 4.90 -4.64 13.31
CA ASP A 35 6.16 -5.37 13.22
C ASP A 35 6.11 -6.40 12.08
N LEU A 36 6.64 -5.99 10.92
CA LEU A 36 6.70 -6.84 9.74
C LEU A 36 7.56 -8.09 9.97
N SER A 37 8.64 -7.98 10.74
CA SER A 37 9.59 -9.07 10.92
C SER A 37 8.98 -10.18 11.78
N ALA A 38 8.36 -9.83 12.91
CA ALA A 38 7.65 -10.76 13.77
C ALA A 38 6.48 -11.43 13.04
N ALA A 39 5.72 -10.63 12.28
CA ALA A 39 4.57 -11.14 11.56
C ALA A 39 4.98 -12.10 10.42
N LEU A 40 5.98 -11.77 9.60
CA LEU A 40 6.50 -12.67 8.57
C LEU A 40 7.16 -13.92 9.16
N ASN A 41 7.90 -13.81 10.25
CA ASN A 41 8.49 -14.96 10.95
C ASN A 41 7.39 -15.91 11.47
N SER A 42 6.30 -15.36 12.00
CA SER A 42 5.12 -16.11 12.46
C SER A 42 4.42 -16.82 11.29
N GLU A 43 3.99 -16.07 10.26
CA GLU A 43 3.23 -16.61 9.13
C GLU A 43 4.03 -17.60 8.28
N LEU A 44 5.31 -17.33 8.07
CA LEU A 44 6.18 -18.18 7.25
C LEU A 44 6.85 -19.29 8.06
N SER A 45 6.71 -19.27 9.41
CA SER A 45 7.38 -20.19 10.34
C SER A 45 8.90 -20.24 10.12
N ILE A 46 9.52 -19.06 9.94
CA ILE A 46 10.96 -18.89 9.75
C ILE A 46 11.54 -18.07 10.92
N THR A 47 12.80 -18.30 11.28
CA THR A 47 13.50 -17.57 12.37
C THR A 47 14.71 -16.79 11.85
N SER A 48 14.72 -16.49 10.55
CA SER A 48 15.91 -15.98 9.85
C SER A 48 15.84 -14.51 9.50
N ILE A 49 14.69 -13.85 9.65
CA ILE A 49 14.57 -12.41 9.39
C ILE A 49 14.90 -11.68 10.69
N PRO A 50 16.05 -10.97 10.78
CA PRO A 50 16.38 -10.21 11.97
C PRO A 50 15.37 -9.08 12.16
N ASP A 51 14.94 -8.90 13.41
CA ASP A 51 14.17 -7.71 13.79
C ASP A 51 15.09 -6.49 13.64
N LEU A 52 14.77 -5.63 12.67
CA LEU A 52 15.49 -4.39 12.41
C LEU A 52 14.78 -3.18 13.03
N ASP A 53 13.95 -3.38 14.07
CA ASP A 53 13.29 -2.32 14.86
C ASP A 53 12.41 -1.36 14.02
N GLY A 54 12.05 -1.80 12.80
CA GLY A 54 11.34 -1.00 11.81
C GLY A 54 9.84 -1.22 11.88
N LYS A 55 9.17 -0.65 12.89
CA LYS A 55 7.70 -0.61 12.91
C LYS A 55 7.17 0.13 11.70
N LEU A 56 6.32 -0.53 10.92
CA LEU A 56 5.63 0.08 9.79
C LEU A 56 4.48 0.94 10.31
N ASN A 57 4.48 2.20 9.87
CA ASN A 57 3.37 3.14 10.02
C ASN A 57 2.96 3.57 8.61
N ARG A 58 2.30 2.66 7.89
CA ARG A 58 1.96 2.90 6.49
C ARG A 58 0.69 2.21 6.08
N CYS A 59 0.05 2.81 5.09
CA CYS A 59 -1.02 2.20 4.35
C CYS A 59 -0.48 1.19 3.34
N LEU A 60 -1.13 0.04 3.24
CA LEU A 60 -0.82 -0.98 2.24
C LEU A 60 -2.11 -1.61 1.72
N CYS A 61 -2.16 -1.82 0.41
CA CYS A 61 -3.25 -2.53 -0.27
C CYS A 61 -2.71 -3.83 -0.87
N VAL A 62 -3.56 -4.84 -1.01
CA VAL A 62 -3.19 -6.17 -1.54
C VAL A 62 -2.52 -6.02 -2.91
N SER A 63 -3.05 -5.16 -3.74
CA SER A 63 -2.51 -4.93 -5.07
C SER A 63 -1.15 -4.21 -5.10
N GLY A 64 -0.78 -3.51 -4.02
CA GLY A 64 0.49 -2.80 -3.85
C GLY A 64 1.56 -3.64 -3.15
N ILE A 65 1.26 -4.89 -2.78
CA ILE A 65 2.19 -5.77 -2.06
C ILE A 65 3.47 -6.01 -2.86
N SER A 66 3.37 -6.27 -4.16
CA SER A 66 4.55 -6.56 -4.99
C SER A 66 5.54 -5.39 -5.01
N ASP A 67 5.03 -4.17 -5.18
CA ASP A 67 5.86 -2.96 -5.13
C ASP A 67 6.44 -2.73 -3.74
N PHE A 68 5.66 -3.00 -2.70
CA PHE A 68 6.15 -2.93 -1.32
C PHE A 68 7.30 -3.91 -1.06
N ILE A 69 7.18 -5.16 -1.51
CA ILE A 69 8.24 -6.16 -1.33
C ILE A 69 9.53 -5.69 -1.98
N ASN A 70 9.46 -5.13 -3.19
CA ASN A 70 10.64 -4.61 -3.91
C ASN A 70 11.29 -3.40 -3.25
N GLN A 71 10.52 -2.59 -2.51
CA GLN A 71 11.01 -1.38 -1.84
C GLN A 71 11.43 -1.63 -0.39
N ASN A 72 10.95 -2.71 0.23
CA ASN A 72 11.21 -3.02 1.63
C ASN A 72 12.25 -4.13 1.76
N THR A 73 13.38 -3.80 2.37
CA THR A 73 14.52 -4.71 2.52
C THR A 73 14.17 -5.97 3.34
N LEU A 74 13.34 -5.86 4.38
CA LEU A 74 12.89 -6.99 5.18
C LEU A 74 12.00 -7.94 4.37
N ALA A 75 11.04 -7.39 3.62
CA ALA A 75 10.19 -8.19 2.74
C ALA A 75 11.00 -8.87 1.64
N THR A 76 11.99 -8.19 1.05
CA THR A 76 12.93 -8.80 0.09
C THR A 76 13.75 -9.93 0.72
N GLN A 77 14.22 -9.77 1.96
CA GLN A 77 14.93 -10.84 2.68
C GLN A 77 14.02 -12.04 2.95
N ALA A 78 12.75 -11.80 3.31
CA ALA A 78 11.75 -12.87 3.46
C ALA A 78 11.60 -13.67 2.15
N VAL A 79 11.54 -12.99 1.01
CA VAL A 79 11.47 -13.65 -0.31
C VAL A 79 12.68 -14.53 -0.55
N SER A 80 13.89 -14.07 -0.18
CA SER A 80 15.12 -14.86 -0.33
C SER A 80 15.16 -16.13 0.54
N THR A 81 14.39 -16.15 1.63
CA THR A 81 14.34 -17.30 2.57
C THR A 81 13.28 -18.31 2.15
N THR A 82 12.20 -17.85 1.49
CA THR A 82 11.09 -18.71 1.07
C THR A 82 10.83 -18.54 -0.44
N SER A 83 9.90 -17.67 -0.83
CA SER A 83 9.47 -17.42 -2.20
C SER A 83 8.62 -16.15 -2.23
N MET A 84 8.56 -15.51 -3.40
CA MET A 84 7.73 -14.30 -3.60
C MET A 84 6.25 -14.58 -3.30
N SER A 85 5.72 -15.70 -3.79
CA SER A 85 4.30 -16.04 -3.61
C SER A 85 3.89 -16.16 -2.15
N ARG A 86 4.68 -16.87 -1.33
CA ARG A 86 4.37 -17.03 0.10
C ARG A 86 4.47 -15.73 0.87
N VAL A 87 5.41 -14.85 0.52
CA VAL A 87 5.51 -13.52 1.15
C VAL A 87 4.34 -12.64 0.74
N VAL A 88 3.90 -12.72 -0.51
CA VAL A 88 2.69 -12.01 -0.97
C VAL A 88 1.45 -12.50 -0.24
N GLU A 89 1.24 -13.82 -0.13
CA GLU A 89 0.12 -14.41 0.62
C GLU A 89 0.15 -14.00 2.08
N ALA A 90 1.30 -14.14 2.76
CA ALA A 90 1.43 -13.73 4.16
C ALA A 90 1.08 -12.25 4.34
N ILE A 91 1.56 -11.36 3.46
CA ILE A 91 1.23 -9.92 3.56
C ILE A 91 -0.25 -9.67 3.27
N ALA A 92 -0.87 -10.39 2.34
CA ALA A 92 -2.30 -10.26 2.08
C ALA A 92 -3.13 -10.71 3.28
N GLU A 93 -2.82 -11.86 3.88
CA GLU A 93 -3.48 -12.35 5.09
C GLU A 93 -3.28 -11.40 6.29
N MET A 94 -2.11 -10.78 6.41
CA MET A 94 -1.85 -9.74 7.42
C MET A 94 -2.72 -8.49 7.22
N ILE A 95 -2.91 -8.06 5.97
CA ILE A 95 -3.83 -6.96 5.65
C ILE A 95 -5.26 -7.34 6.07
N GLU A 96 -5.73 -8.52 5.65
CA GLU A 96 -7.10 -9.00 5.92
C GLU A 96 -7.38 -9.27 7.41
N SER A 97 -6.36 -9.62 8.20
CA SER A 97 -6.50 -9.82 9.65
C SER A 97 -6.43 -8.53 10.45
N THR A 98 -6.02 -7.41 9.85
CA THR A 98 -5.93 -6.12 10.55
C THR A 98 -7.32 -5.53 10.75
N SER A 99 -7.64 -5.06 11.97
CA SER A 99 -8.97 -4.47 12.26
C SER A 99 -9.32 -3.19 11.45
N SER A 100 -8.31 -2.53 10.88
CA SER A 100 -8.45 -1.35 10.03
C SER A 100 -8.57 -1.67 8.54
N HIS A 101 -8.71 -2.96 8.16
CA HIS A 101 -8.84 -3.31 6.75
C HIS A 101 -10.21 -2.90 6.20
N GLU A 102 -10.21 -2.48 4.94
CA GLU A 102 -11.41 -2.09 4.23
C GLU A 102 -11.32 -2.55 2.77
N SER A 103 -12.46 -3.01 2.24
CA SER A 103 -12.60 -3.33 0.81
C SER A 103 -12.95 -2.06 0.05
N CYS A 104 -11.96 -1.49 -0.62
CA CYS A 104 -12.06 -0.24 -1.35
C CYS A 104 -12.51 -0.48 -2.79
N THR A 105 -13.48 0.31 -3.25
CA THR A 105 -13.87 0.34 -4.66
C THR A 105 -13.51 1.70 -5.23
N TYR A 106 -12.58 1.69 -6.19
CA TYR A 106 -12.08 2.92 -6.80
C TYR A 106 -12.77 3.19 -8.14
N PRO A 107 -13.28 4.41 -8.38
CA PRO A 107 -13.86 4.76 -9.66
C PRO A 107 -12.79 4.81 -10.76
N ASP A 108 -13.22 4.73 -12.02
CA ASP A 108 -12.32 4.90 -13.16
C ASP A 108 -11.58 6.25 -13.11
N ASN A 109 -10.33 6.25 -13.57
CA ASN A 109 -9.45 7.42 -13.54
C ASN A 109 -9.24 7.97 -12.13
N SER A 110 -9.11 7.09 -11.14
CA SER A 110 -8.73 7.47 -9.80
C SER A 110 -7.42 6.83 -9.36
N GLN A 111 -6.79 7.45 -8.37
CA GLN A 111 -5.61 6.96 -7.69
C GLN A 111 -5.95 6.76 -6.21
N ALA A 112 -5.70 5.55 -5.73
CA ALA A 112 -5.79 5.24 -4.31
C ALA A 112 -4.84 6.15 -3.51
N SER A 113 -5.36 6.71 -2.43
CA SER A 113 -4.71 7.60 -1.48
C SER A 113 -5.03 7.11 -0.07
N CYS A 114 -4.60 5.88 0.24
CA CYS A 114 -4.77 5.28 1.55
C CYS A 114 -3.98 6.08 2.61
N THR A 115 -4.66 6.46 3.68
CA THR A 115 -4.11 7.17 4.84
C THR A 115 -4.63 6.55 6.14
N GLN A 116 -4.01 6.88 7.28
CA GLN A 116 -4.46 6.41 8.60
C GLN A 116 -5.94 6.70 8.89
N ASN A 117 -6.42 7.86 8.42
CA ASN A 117 -7.79 8.31 8.68
C ASN A 117 -8.77 7.93 7.56
N ASN A 118 -8.27 7.47 6.42
CA ASN A 118 -9.07 7.08 5.28
C ASN A 118 -8.31 6.06 4.43
N VAL A 119 -8.57 4.78 4.71
CA VAL A 119 -7.90 3.64 4.07
C VAL A 119 -8.34 3.49 2.61
N CYS A 120 -9.60 3.82 2.32
CA CYS A 120 -10.14 3.83 0.96
C CYS A 120 -10.11 5.18 0.26
N GLY A 121 -9.35 6.15 0.77
CA GLY A 121 -9.25 7.47 0.15
C GLY A 121 -8.76 7.37 -1.29
N TYR A 122 -9.25 8.25 -2.16
CA TYR A 122 -8.80 8.32 -3.55
C TYR A 122 -8.87 9.73 -4.11
N THR A 123 -8.09 9.93 -5.16
CA THR A 123 -8.08 11.16 -5.96
C THR A 123 -8.52 10.83 -7.37
N VAL A 124 -9.57 11.49 -7.86
CA VAL A 124 -10.06 11.36 -9.24
C VAL A 124 -9.38 12.40 -10.13
N TYR A 125 -8.95 11.97 -11.31
CA TYR A 125 -8.43 12.84 -12.36
C TYR A 125 -9.55 13.22 -13.32
N ILE A 126 -9.98 14.49 -13.28
CA ILE A 126 -10.95 15.03 -14.25
C ILE A 126 -10.25 15.54 -15.50
N SER A 127 -9.00 15.98 -15.35
CA SER A 127 -8.13 16.45 -16.43
C SER A 127 -6.65 16.26 -16.02
N PRO A 128 -5.66 16.45 -16.92
CA PRO A 128 -4.23 16.32 -16.58
C PRO A 128 -3.76 17.27 -15.46
N THR A 129 -4.58 18.27 -15.10
CA THR A 129 -4.25 19.32 -14.13
C THR A 129 -5.34 19.54 -13.08
N THR A 130 -6.41 18.74 -13.05
CA THR A 130 -7.54 18.90 -12.12
C THR A 130 -7.80 17.62 -11.35
N PHE A 131 -7.70 17.72 -10.04
CA PHE A 131 -7.84 16.62 -9.09
C PHE A 131 -9.03 16.87 -8.17
N CYS A 132 -9.81 15.83 -7.91
CA CYS A 132 -10.87 15.85 -6.91
C CYS A 132 -10.61 14.77 -5.86
N TYR A 133 -10.49 15.18 -4.60
CA TYR A 133 -10.42 14.28 -3.47
C TYR A 133 -11.84 13.82 -3.10
N PHE A 134 -12.03 12.52 -3.00
CA PHE A 134 -13.28 11.92 -2.55
C PHE A 134 -13.05 11.07 -1.29
N CYS A 135 -14.05 11.12 -0.41
CA CYS A 135 -14.09 10.44 0.88
C CYS A 135 -14.14 8.93 0.71
#